data_AF-A0A2D6W6G0-F1
#
_entry.id   AF-A0A2D6W6G0-F1
#
_cell.length_a   1.000
_cell.length_b   1.000
_cell.length_c   1.000
_cell.angle_alpha   90.00
_cell.angle_beta   90.00
_cell.angle_gamma   90.00
#
_symmetry.space_group_name_H-M   'P 1'
#
loop_
_entity.id
_entity.type
_entity.pdbx_description
1 polymer ?
#
loop_
_entity_poly.entity_id
_entity_poly.type
_entity_poly.pdbx_seq_one_letter_code
_entity_poly.pdbx_strand_id
1 'polypeptide(L)'
;MPKFVRNIILPLVVLCGFSSCAKYQKQWDEAALNADAPHSNITGAWTGSWKSTPSGHTGKLKCIIKESENGDYEFYYWATWARVISGGFRISCRVDKKNNNWTFAGEKNLGSLGGNFNHQGKGTIDKIEATYQSDRGDHGTFSLTRP
;
A
#
# COMPACT_ATOMS: atom_id res chain seq x y z
N MET A 1 32.84 43.50 -24.75
CA MET A 1 31.40 43.16 -24.74
C MET A 1 31.14 42.24 -23.55
N PRO A 2 30.43 42.68 -22.50
CA PRO A 2 30.00 41.80 -21.42
C PRO A 2 28.64 41.19 -21.78
N LYS A 3 28.46 39.90 -21.47
CA LYS A 3 27.19 39.23 -21.15
C LYS A 3 27.40 37.72 -21.25
N PHE A 4 27.56 37.06 -20.12
CA PHE A 4 26.88 35.79 -19.88
C PHE A 4 26.58 35.73 -18.38
N VAL A 5 25.41 36.25 -18.02
CA VAL A 5 24.78 36.01 -16.73
C VAL A 5 24.58 34.50 -16.65
N ARG A 6 25.38 33.84 -15.82
CA ARG A 6 25.24 32.41 -15.54
C ARG A 6 24.00 32.25 -14.66
N ASN A 7 22.86 32.04 -15.32
CA ASN A 7 21.59 31.75 -14.69
C ASN A 7 21.71 30.39 -13.96
N ILE A 8 22.12 30.41 -12.69
CA ILE A 8 22.02 29.26 -11.80
C ILE A 8 20.58 29.24 -11.25
N ILE A 9 19.69 28.65 -12.03
CA ILE A 9 18.37 28.18 -11.60
C ILE A 9 18.42 26.69 -11.97
N LEU A 10 18.54 25.71 -11.07
CA LEU A 10 17.49 25.29 -10.15
C LEU A 10 18.05 24.17 -9.22
N PRO A 11 17.92 24.23 -7.88
CA PRO A 11 17.82 23.03 -7.07
C PRO A 11 16.43 23.02 -6.41
N LEU A 12 15.41 22.60 -7.13
CA LEU A 12 14.04 22.53 -6.61
C LEU A 12 13.31 21.26 -7.06
N VAL A 13 13.90 20.07 -6.79
CA VAL A 13 13.21 18.79 -7.03
C VAL A 13 13.43 17.79 -5.88
N VAL A 14 13.67 18.25 -4.64
CA VAL A 14 13.86 17.33 -3.48
C VAL A 14 12.85 17.54 -2.34
N LEU A 15 11.87 18.46 -2.47
CA LEU A 15 10.91 18.72 -1.37
C LEU A 15 9.57 17.96 -1.43
N CYS A 16 9.26 17.25 -2.52
CA CYS A 16 7.92 16.65 -2.68
C CYS A 16 7.74 15.28 -1.99
N GLY A 17 8.81 14.60 -1.58
CA GLY A 17 8.74 13.24 -1.01
C GLY A 17 8.36 13.18 0.47
N PHE A 18 8.75 14.16 1.28
CA PHE A 18 8.58 14.12 2.74
C PHE A 18 7.11 14.22 3.19
N SER A 19 6.30 14.97 2.44
CA SER A 19 4.89 15.18 2.78
C SER A 19 4.07 13.88 2.76
N SER A 20 4.40 12.96 1.85
CA SER A 20 3.70 11.68 1.71
C SER A 20 4.05 10.72 2.86
N CYS A 21 5.34 10.64 3.22
CA CYS A 21 5.78 9.84 4.36
C CYS A 21 5.14 10.33 5.67
N ALA A 22 5.17 11.63 5.94
CA ALA A 22 4.60 12.20 7.17
C ALA A 22 3.07 11.97 7.25
N LYS A 23 2.36 12.14 6.13
CA LYS A 23 0.91 11.86 6.05
C LYS A 23 0.60 10.39 6.27
N TYR A 24 1.36 9.47 5.66
CA TYR A 24 1.21 8.04 5.89
C TYR A 24 1.45 7.71 7.36
N GLN A 25 2.56 8.19 7.93
CA GLN A 25 2.96 7.90 9.29
C GLN A 25 1.90 8.36 10.29
N LYS A 26 1.35 9.57 10.12
CA LYS A 26 0.24 10.04 10.96
C LYS A 26 -0.99 9.11 10.90
N GLN A 27 -1.42 8.74 9.70
CA GLN A 27 -2.57 7.82 9.54
C GLN A 27 -2.27 6.42 10.08
N TRP A 28 -1.02 5.98 9.99
CA TRP A 28 -0.55 4.72 10.53
C TRP A 28 -0.63 4.71 12.05
N ASP A 29 -0.10 5.75 12.70
CA ASP A 29 -0.11 5.87 14.16
C ASP A 29 -1.54 5.92 14.69
N GLU A 30 -2.43 6.68 14.04
CA GLU A 30 -3.87 6.68 14.34
C GLU A 30 -4.49 5.29 14.18
N ALA A 31 -4.22 4.59 13.08
CA ALA A 31 -4.79 3.26 12.84
C ALA A 31 -4.23 2.18 13.78
N ALA A 32 -2.96 2.30 14.19
CA ALA A 32 -2.31 1.36 15.09
C ALA A 32 -2.75 1.56 16.55
N LEU A 33 -2.93 2.81 16.99
CA LEU A 33 -3.49 3.11 18.32
C LEU A 33 -4.92 2.62 18.48
N ASN A 34 -5.71 2.64 17.40
CA ASN A 34 -7.08 2.15 17.41
C ASN A 34 -7.19 0.65 17.03
N ALA A 35 -6.07 -0.07 16.99
CA ALA A 35 -6.03 -1.51 16.72
C ALA A 35 -6.17 -2.36 17.99
N ASP A 36 -6.71 -1.83 19.08
CA ASP A 36 -6.90 -2.61 20.30
C ASP A 36 -8.00 -3.68 20.12
N ALA A 37 -7.77 -4.84 20.72
CA ALA A 37 -8.72 -5.95 20.73
C ALA A 37 -9.96 -5.60 21.60
N PRO A 38 -11.16 -6.15 21.27
CA PRO A 38 -11.43 -7.15 20.23
C PRO A 38 -11.66 -6.56 18.84
N HIS A 39 -11.01 -7.16 17.84
CA HIS A 39 -11.26 -6.83 16.43
C HIS A 39 -12.58 -7.45 15.95
N SER A 40 -13.44 -6.62 15.33
CA SER A 40 -14.74 -7.06 14.81
C SER A 40 -14.79 -7.17 13.28
N ASN A 41 -13.78 -6.64 12.59
CA ASN A 41 -13.69 -6.59 11.13
C ASN A 41 -12.23 -6.53 10.66
N ILE A 42 -12.00 -6.33 9.35
CA ILE A 42 -10.65 -6.22 8.76
C ILE A 42 -10.08 -4.79 8.72
N THR A 43 -10.79 -3.77 9.23
CA THR A 43 -10.31 -2.38 9.20
C THR A 43 -9.19 -2.15 10.22
N GLY A 44 -8.45 -1.05 10.08
CA GLY A 44 -7.35 -0.66 10.97
C GLY A 44 -5.97 -0.99 10.40
N ALA A 45 -4.95 -1.04 11.27
CA ALA A 45 -3.56 -1.26 10.90
C ALA A 45 -3.21 -2.75 10.77
N TRP A 46 -2.28 -3.03 9.86
CA TRP A 46 -1.78 -4.36 9.52
C TRP A 46 -0.29 -4.31 9.15
N THR A 47 0.48 -5.29 9.58
CA THR A 47 1.91 -5.43 9.25
C THR A 47 2.24 -6.79 8.68
N GLY A 48 3.30 -6.89 7.89
CA GLY A 48 3.78 -8.15 7.35
C GLY A 48 4.77 -7.96 6.21
N SER A 49 4.61 -8.75 5.14
CA SER A 49 5.57 -8.77 4.04
C SER A 49 4.92 -9.00 2.67
N TRP A 50 5.60 -8.52 1.64
CA TRP A 50 5.33 -8.87 0.25
C TRP A 50 6.45 -9.76 -0.32
N LYS A 51 6.10 -10.57 -1.32
CA LYS A 51 7.03 -11.39 -2.11
C LYS A 51 6.63 -11.37 -3.58
N SER A 52 7.57 -11.02 -4.46
CA SER A 52 7.45 -11.17 -5.92
C SER A 52 7.84 -12.60 -6.30
N THR A 53 6.99 -13.26 -7.09
CA THR A 53 7.23 -14.61 -7.58
C THR A 53 8.31 -14.63 -8.67
N PRO A 54 8.29 -13.76 -9.70
CA PRO A 54 9.32 -13.79 -10.75
C PRO A 54 10.73 -13.47 -10.26
N SER A 55 10.87 -12.47 -9.38
CA SER A 55 12.18 -11.99 -8.94
C SER A 55 12.65 -12.60 -7.62
N GLY A 56 11.74 -13.19 -6.85
CA GLY A 56 12.01 -13.61 -5.48
C GLY A 56 12.21 -12.46 -4.50
N HIS A 57 12.14 -11.20 -4.95
CA HIS A 57 12.28 -10.04 -4.08
C HIS A 57 11.19 -10.01 -3.01
N THR A 58 11.55 -9.52 -1.83
CA THR A 58 10.64 -9.39 -0.69
C THR A 58 10.87 -8.10 0.06
N GLY A 59 9.90 -7.68 0.84
CA GLY A 59 10.09 -6.58 1.77
C GLY A 59 8.99 -6.48 2.82
N LYS A 60 9.17 -5.53 3.76
CA LYS A 60 8.16 -5.21 4.76
C LYS A 60 6.97 -4.55 4.08
N LEU A 61 5.80 -4.83 4.64
CA LEU A 61 4.53 -4.28 4.19
C LEU A 61 3.75 -3.81 5.41
N LYS A 62 3.27 -2.58 5.35
CA LYS A 62 2.25 -2.04 6.24
C LYS A 62 0.99 -1.80 5.42
N CYS A 63 -0.18 -1.95 6.02
CA CYS A 63 -1.46 -1.60 5.40
C CYS A 63 -2.39 -0.96 6.40
N ILE A 64 -3.11 0.08 5.97
CA ILE A 64 -4.23 0.66 6.69
C ILE A 64 -5.48 0.36 5.87
N ILE A 65 -6.45 -0.33 6.46
CA ILE A 65 -7.71 -0.67 5.80
C ILE A 65 -8.81 0.23 6.36
N LYS A 66 -9.52 0.93 5.47
CA LYS A 66 -10.66 1.80 5.81
C LYS A 66 -11.85 1.44 4.95
N GLU A 67 -13.02 1.33 5.56
CA GLU A 67 -14.28 1.26 4.82
C GLU A 67 -14.62 2.65 4.28
N SER A 68 -15.08 2.69 3.03
CA SER A 68 -15.56 3.91 2.37
C SER A 68 -17.07 4.03 2.48
N GLU A 69 -17.60 5.22 2.25
CA GLU A 69 -19.05 5.51 2.33
C GLU A 69 -19.90 4.64 1.37
N ASN A 70 -19.30 4.15 0.28
CA ASN A 70 -19.97 3.34 -0.74
C ASN A 70 -19.94 1.83 -0.45
N GLY A 71 -19.36 1.41 0.69
CA GLY A 71 -19.19 -0.01 1.06
C GLY A 71 -17.94 -0.68 0.46
N ASP A 72 -17.21 0.00 -0.43
CA ASP A 72 -15.87 -0.42 -0.84
C ASP A 72 -14.85 -0.17 0.28
N TYR A 73 -13.72 -0.86 0.26
CA TYR A 73 -12.66 -0.71 1.24
C TYR A 73 -11.41 -0.17 0.57
N GLU A 74 -10.82 0.88 1.15
CA GLU A 74 -9.51 1.36 0.76
C GLU A 74 -8.43 0.60 1.52
N PHE A 75 -7.49 0.02 0.77
CA PHE A 75 -6.25 -0.55 1.29
C PHE A 75 -5.12 0.43 0.99
N TYR A 76 -4.56 1.03 2.05
CA TYR A 76 -3.41 1.93 1.94
C TYR A 76 -2.13 1.23 2.39
N TYR A 77 -1.42 0.69 1.42
CA TYR A 77 -0.14 0.01 1.61
C TYR A 77 1.04 0.97 1.74
N TRP A 78 2.04 0.53 2.49
CA TRP A 78 3.39 1.06 2.50
C TRP A 78 4.39 -0.07 2.47
N ALA A 79 5.09 -0.21 1.34
CA ALA A 79 6.02 -1.28 1.09
C ALA A 79 7.46 -0.77 1.13
N THR A 80 8.39 -1.67 1.43
CA THR A 80 9.84 -1.42 1.34
C THR A 80 10.47 -2.31 0.27
N TRP A 81 11.41 -1.79 -0.51
CA TRP A 81 12.21 -2.51 -1.52
C TRP A 81 13.69 -2.29 -1.27
N ALA A 82 14.50 -3.31 -1.58
CA ALA A 82 15.96 -3.27 -1.42
C ALA A 82 16.43 -2.77 -0.03
N ARG A 83 15.57 -2.92 1.00
CA ARG A 83 15.72 -2.42 2.38
C ARG A 83 15.86 -0.89 2.55
N VAL A 84 15.93 -0.10 1.49
CA VAL A 84 16.20 1.35 1.56
C VAL A 84 15.14 2.21 0.90
N ILE A 85 14.40 1.67 -0.07
CA ILE A 85 13.35 2.41 -0.78
C ILE A 85 12.02 2.03 -0.15
N SER A 86 11.15 3.03 0.06
CA SER A 86 9.79 2.78 0.52
C SER A 86 8.79 3.66 -0.22
N GLY A 87 7.54 3.22 -0.26
CA GLY A 87 6.52 3.88 -1.06
C GLY A 87 5.13 3.42 -0.67
N GLY A 88 4.20 4.35 -0.78
CA GLY A 88 2.80 4.13 -0.48
C GLY A 88 1.98 3.83 -1.74
N PHE A 89 1.00 2.94 -1.62
CA PHE A 89 0.07 2.60 -2.69
C PHE A 89 -1.33 2.41 -2.12
N ARG A 90 -2.32 3.08 -2.72
CA ARG A 90 -3.74 2.97 -2.36
C ARG A 90 -4.48 2.19 -3.43
N ILE A 91 -5.36 1.28 -3.03
CA ILE A 91 -6.29 0.57 -3.91
C ILE A 91 -7.66 0.48 -3.26
N SER A 92 -8.71 0.69 -4.05
CA SER A 92 -10.09 0.41 -3.64
C SER A 92 -10.41 -1.04 -3.95
N CYS A 93 -10.97 -1.75 -3.00
CA CYS A 93 -11.34 -3.15 -3.11
C CYS A 93 -12.84 -3.30 -2.79
N ARG A 94 -13.55 -4.05 -3.61
CA ARG A 94 -14.84 -4.61 -3.22
C ARG A 94 -14.60 -5.70 -2.18
N VAL A 95 -15.40 -5.73 -1.13
CA VAL A 95 -15.26 -6.67 -0.02
C VAL A 95 -16.56 -7.40 0.23
N ASP A 96 -16.51 -8.72 0.19
CA ASP A 96 -17.60 -9.59 0.57
C ASP A 96 -17.30 -10.22 1.92
N LYS A 97 -18.24 -10.11 2.87
CA LYS A 97 -18.15 -10.74 4.19
C LYS A 97 -19.06 -11.95 4.25
N LYS A 98 -18.49 -13.11 4.62
CA LYS A 98 -19.23 -14.33 4.96
C LYS A 98 -18.75 -14.85 6.31
N ASN A 99 -19.60 -14.73 7.34
CA ASN A 99 -19.24 -14.99 8.74
C ASN A 99 -18.03 -14.15 9.17
N ASN A 100 -16.95 -14.79 9.64
CA ASN A 100 -15.68 -14.16 10.03
C ASN A 100 -14.61 -14.28 8.94
N ASN A 101 -15.02 -14.44 7.69
CA ASN A 101 -14.12 -14.43 6.54
C ASN A 101 -14.52 -13.30 5.60
N TRP A 102 -13.51 -12.58 5.12
CA TRP A 102 -13.64 -11.54 4.12
C TRP A 102 -12.92 -11.99 2.86
N THR A 103 -13.53 -11.77 1.71
CA THR A 103 -12.84 -11.84 0.42
C THR A 103 -12.85 -10.45 -0.19
N PHE A 104 -11.77 -10.09 -0.87
CA PHE A 104 -11.67 -8.79 -1.48
C PHE A 104 -10.99 -8.85 -2.84
N ALA A 105 -11.38 -7.94 -3.73
CA ALA A 105 -10.78 -7.77 -5.04
C ALA A 105 -10.79 -6.29 -5.44
N GLY A 106 -9.69 -5.84 -6.02
CA GLY A 106 -9.52 -4.48 -6.52
C GLY A 106 -8.60 -4.46 -7.72
N GLU A 107 -8.77 -3.45 -8.56
CA GLU A 107 -7.94 -3.19 -9.72
C GLU A 107 -7.52 -1.72 -9.72
N LYS A 108 -6.29 -1.45 -10.17
CA LYS A 108 -5.81 -0.10 -10.36
C LYS A 108 -4.89 0.00 -11.55
N ASN A 109 -5.17 0.93 -12.45
CA ASN A 109 -4.25 1.29 -13.52
C ASN A 109 -3.10 2.15 -12.97
N LEU A 110 -1.88 1.61 -13.00
CA LEU A 110 -0.63 2.26 -12.58
C LEU A 110 0.06 3.02 -13.73
N GLY A 111 -0.64 3.20 -14.85
CA GLY A 111 -0.16 3.90 -16.03
C GLY A 111 0.92 3.16 -16.81
N SER A 112 1.65 3.91 -17.64
CA SER A 112 2.66 3.40 -18.57
C SER A 112 3.87 2.73 -17.90
N LEU A 113 4.04 2.85 -16.59
CA LEU A 113 5.14 2.21 -15.85
C LEU A 113 4.69 0.95 -15.08
N GLY A 114 3.48 0.92 -14.50
CA GLY A 114 3.00 -0.25 -13.74
C GLY A 114 1.88 -1.11 -14.38
N GLY A 115 1.20 -0.64 -15.43
CA GLY A 115 0.15 -1.39 -16.12
C GLY A 115 -1.11 -1.51 -15.27
N ASN A 116 -2.04 -2.38 -15.64
CA ASN A 116 -3.13 -2.70 -14.72
C ASN A 116 -2.59 -3.62 -13.61
N PHE A 117 -2.89 -3.23 -12.37
CA PHE A 117 -2.55 -3.96 -11.17
C PHE A 117 -3.82 -4.55 -10.57
N ASN A 118 -3.86 -5.88 -10.52
CA ASN A 118 -4.92 -6.65 -9.90
C ASN A 118 -4.48 -7.10 -8.51
N HIS A 119 -5.41 -7.04 -7.56
CA HIS A 119 -5.17 -7.41 -6.18
C HIS A 119 -6.40 -8.09 -5.60
N GLN A 120 -6.23 -9.30 -5.11
CA GLN A 120 -7.31 -10.07 -4.52
C GLN A 120 -6.81 -10.86 -3.33
N GLY A 121 -7.70 -11.19 -2.40
CA GLY A 121 -7.30 -11.92 -1.22
C GLY A 121 -8.44 -12.27 -0.30
N LYS A 122 -8.04 -12.79 0.86
CA LYS A 122 -8.92 -13.18 1.94
C LYS A 122 -8.40 -12.64 3.26
N GLY A 123 -9.32 -12.35 4.16
CA GLY A 123 -9.04 -11.84 5.49
C GLY A 123 -9.85 -12.56 6.55
N THR A 124 -9.29 -12.59 7.75
CA THR A 124 -9.97 -12.88 9.02
C THR A 124 -9.72 -11.69 9.95
N ILE A 125 -10.20 -11.76 11.19
CA ILE A 125 -9.93 -10.71 12.18
C ILE A 125 -8.44 -10.52 12.49
N ASP A 126 -7.60 -11.56 12.29
CA ASP A 126 -6.19 -11.56 12.71
C ASP A 126 -5.18 -11.74 11.57
N LYS A 127 -5.64 -12.15 10.39
CA LYS A 127 -4.76 -12.46 9.25
C LYS A 127 -5.36 -12.02 7.92
N ILE A 128 -4.53 -11.44 7.06
CA ILE A 128 -4.84 -11.17 5.65
C ILE A 128 -3.80 -11.86 4.76
N GLU A 129 -4.30 -12.54 3.72
CA GLU A 129 -3.50 -13.12 2.64
C GLU A 129 -4.02 -12.61 1.31
N ALA A 130 -3.14 -12.08 0.47
CA ALA A 130 -3.51 -11.57 -0.84
C ALA A 130 -2.50 -11.98 -1.92
N THR A 131 -2.95 -11.95 -3.16
CA THR A 131 -2.13 -12.05 -4.35
C THR A 131 -2.24 -10.77 -5.15
N TYR A 132 -1.16 -10.40 -5.82
CA TYR A 132 -1.16 -9.31 -6.77
C TYR A 132 -0.62 -9.76 -8.12
N GLN A 133 -1.05 -9.08 -9.19
CA GLN A 133 -0.55 -9.29 -10.54
C GLN A 133 -0.56 -7.97 -11.32
N SER A 134 0.49 -7.73 -12.09
CA SER A 134 0.61 -6.63 -13.04
C SER A 134 0.73 -7.18 -14.46
N ASP A 135 0.13 -6.50 -15.43
CA ASP A 135 0.28 -6.81 -16.86
C ASP A 135 1.73 -6.68 -17.36
N ARG A 136 2.63 -6.10 -16.55
CA ARG A 136 4.07 -6.02 -16.83
C ARG A 136 4.87 -7.20 -16.28
N GLY A 137 4.18 -8.26 -15.85
CA GLY A 137 4.78 -9.56 -15.52
C GLY A 137 5.09 -9.76 -14.04
N ASP A 138 5.13 -8.71 -13.22
CA ASP A 138 5.27 -8.89 -11.77
C ASP A 138 3.99 -9.42 -11.14
N HIS A 139 4.14 -10.38 -10.25
CA HIS A 139 3.03 -10.97 -9.50
C HIS A 139 3.59 -11.60 -8.24
N GLY A 140 2.76 -11.79 -7.23
CA GLY A 140 3.24 -12.24 -5.95
C GLY A 140 2.19 -12.28 -4.87
N THR A 141 2.65 -12.31 -3.62
CA THR A 141 1.82 -12.51 -2.44
C THR A 141 2.07 -11.45 -1.38
N PHE A 142 1.01 -11.07 -0.67
CA PHE A 142 1.06 -10.31 0.58
C PHE A 142 0.58 -11.21 1.73
N SER A 143 1.28 -11.14 2.86
CA SER A 143 0.87 -11.79 4.11
C SER A 143 0.93 -10.77 5.23
N LEU A 144 -0.17 -10.57 5.93
CA LEU A 144 -0.31 -9.55 6.98
C LEU A 144 -0.98 -10.12 8.22
N THR A 145 -0.60 -9.58 9.37
CA THR A 145 -1.23 -9.78 10.69
C THR A 145 -1.45 -8.43 11.36
N ARG A 146 -2.18 -8.44 12.47
CA ARG A 146 -2.27 -7.27 13.35
C ARG A 146 -0.86 -6.85 13.84
N PRO A 147 -0.61 -5.54 14.02
CA PRO A 147 0.65 -5.01 14.52
C PRO A 147 0.98 -5.48 15.95
#